data_AF-A0A7C6BLQ1-F1
#
_entry.id   AF-A0A7C6BLQ1-F1
#
_cell.length_a   1.000
_cell.length_b   1.000
_cell.length_c   1.000
_cell.angle_alpha   90.00
_cell.angle_beta   90.00
_cell.angle_gamma   90.00
#
_symmetry.space_group_name_H-M   'P 1'
#
loop_
_entity.id
_entity.type
_entity.pdbx_description
1 polymer ?
#
loop_
_entity_poly.entity_id
_entity_poly.type
_entity_poly.pdbx_seq_one_letter_code
_entity_poly.pdbx_strand_id
1 'polypeptide(L)'
;MSDDGLEYYERSKALFEWDGVSPFTPINWEEEFPCPVCGSLMIGAIDMYEICEVCGWEDDPVQKAYPDYPVGANGGVSLNGAKENYAMCGYALPFLRRKQIQALIDAGKLKPQFDYDCEVCGKKMPGYLNRWEDCPTCGWPENYAGHRIKPDAVTKWGTLEEARERYRQTGSADPGKKECIRR
;
A
#
# COMPACT_ATOMS: atom_id res chain seq x y z
N MET A 1 9.69 0.47 21.34
CA MET A 1 8.59 0.71 20.37
C MET A 1 9.01 1.91 19.54
N SER A 2 8.78 1.91 18.23
CA SER A 2 8.92 3.15 17.44
C SER A 2 7.93 4.19 17.96
N ASP A 3 8.18 5.47 17.69
CA ASP A 3 7.26 6.56 18.08
C ASP A 3 5.84 6.30 17.53
N ASP A 4 5.73 5.78 16.31
CA ASP A 4 4.46 5.38 15.67
C ASP A 4 3.72 4.26 16.44
N GLY A 5 4.47 3.32 17.04
CA GLY A 5 3.89 2.22 17.80
C GLY A 5 3.34 2.65 19.16
N LEU A 6 3.93 3.67 19.77
CA LEU A 6 3.39 4.26 21.01
C LEU A 6 2.14 5.09 20.71
N GLU A 7 2.14 5.87 19.63
CA GLU A 7 0.96 6.64 19.23
C GLU A 7 -0.22 5.73 18.87
N TYR A 8 0.02 4.65 18.13
CA TYR A 8 -1.01 3.64 17.83
C TYR A 8 -1.58 3.02 19.12
N TYR A 9 -0.71 2.69 20.09
CA TYR A 9 -1.14 2.13 21.37
C TYR A 9 -2.02 3.11 22.17
N GLU A 10 -1.64 4.38 22.27
CA GLU A 10 -2.44 5.38 22.98
C GLU A 10 -3.80 5.63 22.31
N ARG A 11 -3.85 5.66 20.97
CA ARG A 11 -5.12 5.76 20.23
C ARG A 11 -6.00 4.53 20.42
N SER A 12 -5.40 3.35 20.35
CA SER A 12 -6.08 2.08 20.64
C SER A 12 -6.66 2.12 22.06
N LYS A 13 -5.85 2.48 23.05
CA LYS A 13 -6.29 2.60 24.44
C LYS A 13 -7.44 3.58 24.61
N ALA A 14 -7.42 4.74 23.94
CA ALA A 14 -8.53 5.70 23.99
C ALA A 14 -9.84 5.14 23.38
N LEU A 15 -9.75 4.26 22.38
CA LEU A 15 -10.92 3.57 21.80
C LEU A 15 -11.43 2.42 22.70
N PHE A 16 -10.54 1.80 23.48
CA PHE A 16 -10.86 0.70 24.39
C PHE A 16 -11.03 1.13 25.86
N GLU A 17 -10.91 2.43 26.17
CA GLU A 17 -11.15 2.97 27.50
C GLU A 17 -12.64 2.85 27.84
N TRP A 18 -12.91 2.01 28.83
CA TRP A 18 -14.24 1.57 29.23
C TRP A 18 -15.05 2.72 29.86
N ASP A 19 -16.13 3.14 29.23
CA ASP A 19 -17.07 4.17 29.70
C ASP A 19 -18.13 3.63 30.70
N GLY A 20 -17.97 2.38 31.15
CA GLY A 20 -18.90 1.70 32.05
C GLY A 20 -20.05 0.98 31.34
N VAL A 21 -20.10 1.02 30.00
CA VAL A 21 -20.95 0.18 29.16
C VAL A 21 -20.03 -0.81 28.43
N SER A 22 -20.44 -2.07 28.27
CA SER A 22 -19.60 -3.06 27.55
C SER A 22 -19.36 -2.56 26.12
N PRO A 23 -18.10 -2.36 25.66
CA PRO A 23 -17.79 -1.93 24.30
C PRO A 23 -18.05 -3.03 23.28
N PHE A 24 -18.21 -4.27 23.76
CA PHE A 24 -18.78 -5.35 22.98
C PHE A 24 -20.29 -5.12 22.90
N THR A 25 -20.75 -4.48 21.83
CA THR A 25 -22.02 -4.88 21.22
C THR A 25 -22.04 -6.41 21.21
N PRO A 26 -23.11 -7.08 21.69
CA PRO A 26 -23.15 -8.54 21.69
C PRO A 26 -22.78 -9.01 20.29
N ILE A 27 -21.76 -9.86 20.20
CA ILE A 27 -21.27 -10.37 18.92
C ILE A 27 -22.45 -11.08 18.27
N ASN A 28 -23.04 -10.44 17.28
CA ASN A 28 -24.14 -11.00 16.54
C ASN A 28 -23.56 -11.79 15.38
N TRP A 29 -23.28 -13.07 15.62
CA TRP A 29 -22.78 -14.00 14.61
C TRP A 29 -23.78 -14.28 13.47
N GLU A 30 -24.98 -13.69 13.51
CA GLU A 30 -26.00 -13.75 12.45
C GLU A 30 -26.04 -12.49 11.57
N GLU A 31 -25.27 -11.45 11.89
CA GLU A 31 -25.20 -10.21 11.11
C GLU A 31 -23.84 -10.07 10.40
N GLU A 32 -23.90 -9.84 9.09
CA GLU A 32 -22.71 -9.52 8.29
C GLU A 32 -22.57 -8.01 8.15
N PHE A 33 -21.37 -7.50 8.43
CA PHE A 33 -21.07 -6.07 8.26
C PHE A 33 -20.30 -5.80 6.96
N PRO A 34 -20.56 -4.64 6.32
CA PRO A 34 -19.90 -4.29 5.07
C PRO A 34 -18.44 -3.88 5.33
N CYS A 35 -17.53 -4.42 4.52
CA CYS A 35 -16.14 -3.97 4.51
C CYS A 35 -16.07 -2.45 4.23
N PRO A 36 -15.32 -1.68 5.04
CA PRO A 36 -15.26 -0.22 4.89
C PRO A 36 -14.54 0.23 3.60
N VAL A 37 -13.85 -0.69 2.90
CA VAL A 37 -13.15 -0.42 1.64
C VAL A 37 -14.01 -0.78 0.42
N CYS A 38 -14.53 -2.00 0.36
CA CYS A 38 -15.20 -2.52 -0.85
C CYS A 38 -16.71 -2.72 -0.72
N GLY A 39 -17.26 -2.63 0.50
CA GLY A 39 -18.68 -2.79 0.77
C GLY A 39 -19.20 -4.24 0.75
N SER A 40 -18.34 -5.26 0.54
CA SER A 40 -18.76 -6.66 0.64
C SER A 40 -19.20 -6.98 2.07
N LEU A 41 -20.37 -7.59 2.23
CA LEU A 41 -20.84 -8.14 3.50
C LEU A 41 -19.99 -9.36 3.85
N MET A 42 -19.26 -9.29 4.95
CA MET A 42 -18.32 -10.36 5.27
C MET A 42 -17.94 -10.46 6.74
N ILE A 43 -18.01 -9.36 7.48
CA ILE A 43 -17.47 -9.33 8.84
C ILE A 43 -18.52 -9.91 9.80
N GLY A 44 -18.16 -10.98 10.52
CA GLY A 44 -19.02 -11.62 11.53
C GLY A 44 -19.00 -10.89 12.88
N ALA A 45 -18.02 -10.00 13.07
CA ALA A 45 -17.91 -9.12 14.22
C ALA A 45 -17.13 -7.83 13.88
N ILE A 46 -17.78 -6.67 13.97
CA ILE A 46 -17.15 -5.36 13.75
C ILE A 46 -15.95 -5.16 14.67
N ASP A 47 -14.90 -4.52 14.14
CA ASP A 47 -13.76 -4.01 14.92
C ASP A 47 -12.94 -5.13 15.59
N MET A 48 -13.02 -6.34 15.02
CA MET A 48 -12.33 -7.56 15.47
C MET A 48 -11.18 -7.98 14.54
N TYR A 49 -10.64 -7.05 13.73
CA TYR A 49 -9.47 -7.31 12.87
C TYR A 49 -9.70 -8.44 11.86
N GLU A 50 -10.94 -8.62 11.38
CA GLU A 50 -11.22 -9.59 10.32
C GLU A 50 -10.69 -9.09 8.97
N ILE A 51 -10.16 -10.01 8.16
CA ILE A 51 -9.63 -9.68 6.83
C ILE A 51 -10.70 -9.92 5.78
N CYS A 52 -11.01 -8.90 5.00
CA CYS A 52 -11.91 -9.00 3.86
C CYS A 52 -11.31 -9.90 2.75
N GLU A 53 -11.94 -11.03 2.43
CA GLU A 53 -11.57 -11.94 1.34
C GLU A 53 -11.66 -11.30 -0.05
N VAL A 54 -12.49 -10.26 -0.23
CA VAL A 54 -12.63 -9.57 -1.50
C VAL A 54 -11.46 -8.63 -1.76
N CYS A 55 -11.23 -7.66 -0.86
CA CYS A 55 -10.23 -6.60 -1.08
C CYS A 55 -8.92 -6.77 -0.29
N GLY A 56 -8.91 -7.61 0.74
CA GLY A 56 -7.75 -7.88 1.61
C GLY A 56 -7.51 -6.85 2.72
N TRP A 57 -8.45 -5.94 2.99
CA TRP A 57 -8.38 -5.00 4.11
C TRP A 57 -8.67 -5.70 5.44
N GLU A 58 -7.87 -5.42 6.48
CA GLU A 58 -8.15 -5.82 7.86
C GLU A 58 -8.98 -4.76 8.59
N ASP A 59 -10.07 -5.15 9.25
CA ASP A 59 -10.99 -4.27 9.98
C ASP A 59 -10.38 -3.74 11.29
N ASP A 60 -9.39 -2.85 11.14
CA ASP A 60 -8.67 -2.19 12.22
C ASP A 60 -9.49 -1.00 12.79
N PRO A 61 -9.88 -1.04 14.08
CA PRO A 61 -10.71 0.01 14.70
C PRO A 61 -10.02 1.36 14.78
N VAL A 62 -8.69 1.38 14.94
CA VAL A 62 -7.89 2.61 14.97
C VAL A 62 -7.92 3.26 13.60
N GLN A 63 -7.70 2.48 12.53
CA GLN A 63 -7.74 3.03 11.17
C GLN A 63 -9.15 3.39 10.71
N LYS A 64 -10.18 2.77 11.27
CA LYS A 64 -11.58 3.18 11.07
C LYS A 64 -11.88 4.53 11.73
N ALA A 65 -11.44 4.74 12.97
CA ALA A 65 -11.59 6.01 13.67
C ALA A 65 -10.71 7.12 13.09
N TYR A 66 -9.52 6.78 12.57
CA TYR A 66 -8.55 7.70 11.99
C TYR A 66 -8.22 7.29 10.53
N PRO A 67 -9.11 7.60 9.57
CA PRO A 67 -9.08 7.03 8.21
C PRO A 67 -7.88 7.43 7.35
N ASP A 68 -7.15 8.46 7.74
CA ASP A 68 -5.92 8.91 7.08
C ASP A 68 -4.65 8.41 7.78
N TYR A 69 -4.76 7.66 8.88
CA TYR A 69 -3.61 7.18 9.64
C TYR A 69 -2.96 5.95 8.98
N PRO A 70 -1.75 6.08 8.39
CA PRO A 70 -1.17 5.06 7.53
C PRO A 70 -0.22 4.16 8.32
N VAL A 71 -0.67 3.64 9.45
CA VAL A 71 0.09 2.70 10.30
C VAL A 71 -0.82 1.59 10.80
N GLY A 72 -0.24 0.57 11.43
CA GLY A 72 -0.98 -0.61 11.92
C GLY A 72 -0.81 -1.83 11.01
N ALA A 73 -1.76 -2.76 11.09
CA ALA A 73 -1.67 -4.06 10.43
C ALA A 73 -1.77 -3.99 8.89
N ASN A 74 -2.41 -2.95 8.36
CA ASN A 74 -2.61 -2.75 6.91
C ASN A 74 -1.36 -2.20 6.18
N GLY A 75 -0.16 -2.59 6.62
CA GLY A 75 1.11 -2.43 5.88
C GLY A 75 1.45 -0.99 5.48
N GLY A 76 1.10 -0.01 6.31
CA GLY A 76 1.37 1.40 6.06
C GLY A 76 0.35 2.11 5.15
N VAL A 77 -0.77 1.47 4.82
CA VAL A 77 -1.86 2.05 4.04
C VAL A 77 -2.97 2.51 4.97
N SER A 78 -3.43 3.75 4.81
CA SER A 78 -4.59 4.29 5.53
C SER A 78 -5.90 3.78 4.93
N LEU A 79 -7.02 3.87 5.66
CA LEU A 79 -8.33 3.44 5.14
C LEU A 79 -8.73 4.19 3.87
N ASN A 80 -8.49 5.50 3.80
CA ASN A 80 -8.73 6.27 2.58
C ASN A 80 -7.80 5.86 1.45
N GLY A 81 -6.51 5.60 1.73
CA GLY A 81 -5.58 5.05 0.75
C GLY A 81 -6.01 3.68 0.22
N ALA A 82 -6.57 2.83 1.08
CA ALA A 82 -7.10 1.53 0.69
C ALA A 82 -8.33 1.63 -0.21
N LYS A 83 -9.23 2.59 0.03
CA LYS A 83 -10.36 2.90 -0.86
C LYS A 83 -9.88 3.34 -2.24
N GLU A 84 -8.89 4.23 -2.30
CA GLU A 84 -8.25 4.62 -3.56
C GLU A 84 -7.66 3.40 -4.28
N ASN A 85 -6.88 2.58 -3.57
CA ASN A 85 -6.28 1.36 -4.12
C ASN A 85 -7.34 0.40 -4.67
N TYR A 86 -8.42 0.18 -3.93
CA TYR A 86 -9.51 -0.69 -4.35
C TYR A 86 -10.22 -0.18 -5.61
N ALA A 87 -10.52 1.12 -5.67
CA ALA A 87 -11.10 1.74 -6.86
C ALA A 87 -10.17 1.61 -8.08
N MET A 88 -8.86 1.60 -7.86
CA MET A 88 -7.87 1.43 -8.91
C MET A 88 -7.77 -0.02 -9.41
N CYS A 89 -7.53 -0.99 -8.52
CA CYS A 89 -7.14 -2.35 -8.93
C CYS A 89 -7.94 -3.48 -8.28
N GLY A 90 -8.98 -3.17 -7.49
CA GLY A 90 -9.81 -4.15 -6.80
C GLY A 90 -9.18 -4.73 -5.52
N TYR A 91 -8.07 -4.17 -5.04
CA TYR A 91 -7.41 -4.59 -3.80
C TYR A 91 -7.06 -3.41 -2.91
N ALA A 92 -7.32 -3.54 -1.60
CA ALA A 92 -7.00 -2.54 -0.59
C ALA A 92 -5.47 -2.38 -0.41
N LEU A 93 -4.76 -3.51 -0.48
CA LEU A 93 -3.31 -3.63 -0.29
C LEU A 93 -2.66 -4.24 -1.56
N PRO A 94 -2.47 -3.46 -2.63
CA PRO A 94 -2.01 -3.97 -3.93
C PRO A 94 -0.65 -4.68 -3.86
N PHE A 95 0.23 -4.23 -2.98
CA PHE A 95 1.56 -4.82 -2.77
C PHE A 95 1.51 -6.28 -2.26
N LEU A 96 0.41 -6.72 -1.64
CA LEU A 96 0.19 -8.12 -1.24
C LEU A 96 -0.46 -8.98 -2.34
N ARG A 97 -0.84 -8.37 -3.47
CA ARG A 97 -1.63 -9.00 -4.55
C ARG A 97 -1.02 -8.76 -5.94
N ARG A 98 0.28 -8.45 -6.00
CA ARG A 98 1.02 -8.14 -7.24
C ARG A 98 0.79 -9.15 -8.36
N LYS A 99 0.92 -10.44 -8.06
CA LYS A 99 0.77 -11.52 -9.05
C LYS A 99 -0.65 -11.58 -9.62
N GLN A 100 -1.65 -11.42 -8.76
CA GLN A 100 -3.06 -11.39 -9.17
C GLN A 100 -3.36 -10.16 -10.03
N ILE A 101 -2.88 -8.98 -9.63
CA ILE A 101 -3.04 -7.74 -10.40
C ILE A 101 -2.38 -7.87 -11.78
N GLN A 102 -1.15 -8.39 -11.85
CA GLN A 102 -0.46 -8.61 -13.13
C GLN A 102 -1.23 -9.58 -14.02
N ALA A 103 -1.75 -10.68 -13.47
CA ALA A 103 -2.56 -11.62 -14.24
C ALA A 103 -3.86 -10.98 -14.78
N LEU A 104 -4.47 -10.05 -14.05
CA LEU A 104 -5.64 -9.30 -14.54
C LEU A 104 -5.28 -8.36 -15.70
N ILE A 105 -4.09 -7.73 -15.64
CA ILE A 105 -3.58 -6.89 -16.72
C ILE A 105 -3.29 -7.72 -17.97
N ASP A 106 -2.56 -8.83 -17.82
CA ASP A 106 -2.20 -9.73 -18.92
C ASP A 106 -3.44 -10.33 -19.58
N ALA A 107 -4.49 -10.60 -18.80
CA ALA A 107 -5.79 -11.05 -19.29
C ALA A 107 -6.67 -9.92 -19.88
N GLY A 108 -6.21 -8.67 -19.89
CA GLY A 108 -6.96 -7.51 -20.36
C GLY A 108 -8.19 -7.14 -19.51
N LYS A 109 -8.30 -7.71 -18.30
CA LYS A 109 -9.40 -7.48 -17.36
C LYS A 109 -9.20 -6.24 -16.50
N LEU A 110 -7.98 -5.74 -16.43
CA LEU A 110 -7.63 -4.52 -15.72
C LEU A 110 -6.73 -3.66 -16.60
N LYS A 111 -7.04 -2.36 -16.75
CA LYS A 111 -6.31 -1.43 -17.62
C LYS A 111 -5.34 -0.58 -16.82
N PRO A 112 -4.00 -0.72 -16.97
CA PRO A 112 -3.02 0.07 -16.22
C PRO A 112 -3.39 1.55 -16.14
N GLN A 113 -3.56 2.11 -14.93
CA GLN A 113 -3.86 3.54 -14.77
C GLN A 113 -2.66 4.44 -15.07
N PHE A 114 -1.46 3.88 -14.99
CA PHE A 114 -0.23 4.59 -15.21
C PHE A 114 0.59 3.85 -16.27
N ASP A 115 0.88 4.54 -17.36
CA ASP A 115 1.82 4.12 -18.39
C ASP A 115 2.80 5.28 -18.59
N TYR A 116 3.90 5.26 -17.84
CA TYR A 116 5.00 6.19 -18.02
C TYR A 116 6.33 5.43 -18.04
N ASP A 117 7.34 6.12 -18.55
CA ASP A 117 8.69 5.59 -18.66
C ASP A 117 9.46 5.94 -17.39
N CYS A 118 10.11 4.94 -16.78
CA CYS A 118 10.95 5.13 -15.60
C CYS A 118 12.02 6.20 -15.88
N GLU A 119 12.11 7.20 -15.00
CA GLU A 119 13.02 8.35 -15.19
C GLU A 119 14.52 7.99 -15.13
N VAL A 120 14.85 6.78 -14.69
CA VAL A 120 16.22 6.25 -14.64
C VAL A 120 16.54 5.38 -15.86
N CYS A 121 15.71 4.39 -16.17
CA CYS A 121 16.03 3.40 -17.21
C CYS A 121 15.22 3.54 -18.50
N GLY A 122 14.23 4.44 -18.55
CA GLY A 122 13.35 4.66 -19.70
C GLY A 122 12.46 3.46 -20.06
N LYS A 123 12.36 2.45 -19.18
CA LYS A 123 11.48 1.30 -19.39
C LYS A 123 10.08 1.60 -18.85
N LYS A 124 9.10 0.97 -19.48
CA LYS A 124 7.70 1.02 -19.06
C LYS A 124 7.55 0.50 -17.64
N MET A 125 6.94 1.32 -16.79
CA MET A 125 6.55 0.91 -15.44
C MET A 125 5.24 0.13 -15.51
N PRO A 126 5.15 -1.06 -14.88
CA PRO A 126 3.92 -1.83 -14.84
C PRO A 126 2.88 -1.11 -13.98
N GLY A 127 1.82 -0.60 -14.60
CA GLY A 127 0.86 0.29 -13.93
C GLY A 127 0.07 -0.33 -12.76
N TYR A 128 -0.64 0.58 -12.06
CA TYR A 128 -1.27 0.47 -10.73
C TYR A 128 -0.32 0.34 -9.54
N LEU A 129 0.82 -0.31 -9.70
CA LEU A 129 1.78 -0.57 -8.63
C LEU A 129 2.78 0.57 -8.42
N ASN A 130 2.69 1.58 -9.28
CA ASN A 130 3.56 2.75 -9.30
C ASN A 130 3.53 3.56 -8.00
N ARG A 131 2.60 3.27 -7.07
CA ARG A 131 2.58 3.88 -5.73
C ARG A 131 3.57 3.31 -4.71
N TRP A 132 4.00 2.07 -4.88
CA TRP A 132 4.61 1.30 -3.78
C TRP A 132 5.76 0.38 -4.22
N GLU A 133 6.22 0.51 -5.45
CA GLU A 133 7.20 -0.42 -6.03
C GLU A 133 8.36 0.29 -6.67
N ASP A 134 9.54 -0.30 -6.46
CA ASP A 134 10.71 0.07 -7.21
C ASP A 134 10.53 -0.39 -8.67
N CYS A 135 11.08 0.37 -9.62
CA CYS A 135 11.09 -0.02 -11.03
C CYS A 135 11.59 -1.47 -11.17
N PRO A 136 10.82 -2.40 -11.78
CA PRO A 136 11.22 -3.80 -11.85
C PRO A 136 12.49 -4.01 -12.69
N THR A 137 12.80 -3.06 -13.58
CA THR A 137 13.99 -3.11 -14.42
C THR A 137 15.25 -2.68 -13.66
N CYS A 138 15.27 -1.46 -13.14
CA CYS A 138 16.48 -0.89 -12.52
C CYS A 138 16.44 -0.89 -11.00
N GLY A 139 15.30 -1.16 -10.38
CA GLY A 139 15.09 -0.98 -8.95
C GLY A 139 15.30 0.47 -8.56
N TRP A 140 14.59 1.42 -9.17
CA TRP A 140 14.56 2.83 -8.73
C TRP A 140 13.27 3.05 -7.92
N PRO A 141 13.31 3.64 -6.71
CA PRO A 141 12.18 3.69 -5.81
C PRO A 141 11.42 4.96 -6.15
N GLU A 142 10.17 4.85 -6.55
CA GLU A 142 9.41 6.08 -6.74
C GLU A 142 9.12 6.73 -5.39
N ASN A 143 9.63 7.95 -5.25
CA ASN A 143 9.50 8.77 -4.07
C ASN A 143 8.10 9.36 -4.05
N TYR A 144 7.24 8.95 -3.10
CA TYR A 144 5.90 9.52 -3.03
C TYR A 144 5.86 10.83 -2.26
N ALA A 145 5.50 11.88 -2.98
CA ALA A 145 4.53 12.86 -2.51
C ALA A 145 3.59 13.16 -3.69
N GLY A 146 2.31 12.77 -3.56
CA GLY A 146 1.28 12.72 -4.61
C GLY A 146 1.54 13.59 -5.84
N HIS A 147 1.85 12.95 -6.98
CA HIS A 147 1.96 13.53 -8.32
C HIS A 147 2.39 15.00 -8.42
N ARG A 148 3.56 15.32 -7.86
CA ARG A 148 4.43 16.38 -8.35
C ARG A 148 5.84 15.84 -8.34
N ILE A 149 6.33 15.42 -9.51
CA ILE A 149 7.74 15.13 -9.74
C ILE A 149 8.52 16.32 -9.16
N LYS A 150 9.22 16.09 -8.06
CA LYS A 150 10.23 17.00 -7.54
C LYS A 150 11.55 16.47 -8.10
N PRO A 151 12.08 17.05 -9.20
CA PRO A 151 13.33 16.56 -9.82
C PRO A 151 14.51 16.58 -8.84
N ASP A 152 14.36 17.31 -7.74
CA ASP A 152 15.28 17.53 -6.63
C ASP A 152 15.05 16.63 -5.42
N ALA A 153 14.10 15.69 -5.46
CA ALA A 153 13.83 14.82 -4.33
C ALA A 153 14.96 13.79 -4.13
N VAL A 154 15.65 13.86 -3.00
CA VAL A 154 16.65 12.87 -2.59
C VAL A 154 15.94 11.64 -2.04
N THR A 155 16.17 10.49 -2.66
CA THR A 155 15.63 9.19 -2.22
C THR A 155 16.60 8.48 -1.28
N LYS A 156 16.22 7.32 -0.73
CA LYS A 156 17.12 6.43 0.01
C LYS A 156 18.36 5.97 -0.80
N TRP A 157 18.35 6.10 -2.12
CA TRP A 157 19.46 5.72 -3.01
C TRP A 157 20.17 6.91 -3.66
N GLY A 158 19.86 8.13 -3.20
CA GLY A 158 20.42 9.38 -3.69
C GLY A 158 19.47 10.15 -4.60
N THR A 159 20.05 11.10 -5.33
CA THR A 159 19.38 11.94 -6.35
C THR A 159 19.05 11.14 -7.62
N LEU A 160 18.15 11.68 -8.44
CA LEU A 160 17.83 11.11 -9.75
C LEU A 160 19.06 11.01 -10.67
N GLU A 161 19.95 12.00 -10.64
CA GLU A 161 21.17 12.01 -11.46
C GLU A 161 22.18 10.95 -11.00
N GLU A 162 22.38 10.80 -9.69
CA GLU A 162 23.21 9.73 -9.14
C GLU A 162 22.68 8.34 -9.53
N ALA A 163 21.36 8.18 -9.56
CA ALA A 163 20.72 6.93 -9.98
C ALA A 163 20.84 6.66 -11.48
N ARG A 164 20.70 7.69 -12.32
CA ARG A 164 20.95 7.60 -13.77
C ARG A 164 22.38 7.22 -14.07
N GLU A 165 23.35 7.84 -13.38
CA GLU A 165 24.76 7.48 -13.50
C GLU A 165 24.99 6.02 -13.07
N ARG A 166 24.47 5.62 -11.92
CA ARG A 166 24.59 4.23 -11.43
C ARG A 166 24.00 3.22 -12.40
N TYR A 167 22.82 3.51 -12.96
CA TYR A 167 22.18 2.66 -13.95
C TYR A 167 22.99 2.58 -15.24
N ARG A 168 23.55 3.70 -15.72
CA ARG A 168 24.45 3.71 -16.89
C ARG A 168 25.66 2.82 -16.70
N GLN A 169 26.22 2.79 -15.48
CA GLN A 169 27.41 2.01 -15.17
C GLN A 169 27.11 0.52 -14.92
N THR A 170 26.00 0.20 -14.26
CA THR A 170 25.76 -1.12 -13.67
C THR A 170 24.51 -1.85 -14.19
N GLY A 171 23.64 -1.15 -14.91
CA GLY A 171 22.30 -1.64 -15.24
C GLY A 171 21.33 -1.68 -14.04
N SER A 172 21.70 -1.12 -12.89
CA SER A 172 20.88 -1.03 -11.67
C SER A 172 20.91 0.38 -11.07
N ALA A 173 19.77 0.84 -10.56
CA ALA A 173 19.64 2.04 -9.75
C ALA A 173 19.75 1.72 -8.24
N ASP A 174 19.48 0.48 -7.85
CA ASP A 174 19.69 -0.03 -6.49
C ASP A 174 21.20 -0.26 -6.26
N PRO A 175 21.84 0.46 -5.30
CA PRO A 175 23.25 0.29 -4.98
C PRO A 175 23.60 -1.07 -4.34
N GLY A 176 22.61 -1.79 -3.81
CA GLY A 176 22.78 -3.11 -3.20
C GLY A 176 22.68 -4.29 -4.18
N LYS A 177 22.07 -4.09 -5.36
CA LYS A 177 22.00 -5.13 -6.39
C LYS A 177 23.34 -5.25 -7.13
N LYS A 178 24.09 -6.30 -6.82
CA LYS A 178 25.32 -6.67 -7.55
C LYS A 178 24.98 -7.07 -8.99
N GLU A 179 25.52 -6.30 -9.93
CA GLU A 179 25.86 -6.66 -11.31
C GLU A 179 25.22 -7.95 -11.87
N CYS A 180 24.15 -7.79 -12.66
CA CYS A 180 23.97 -8.65 -13.82
C CYS A 180 24.83 -8.06 -14.94
N ILE A 181 26.15 -8.25 -14.90
CA ILE A 181 27.03 -7.90 -16.03
C ILE A 181 26.44 -8.58 -17.26
N ARG A 182 26.00 -7.76 -18.22
CA ARG A 182 25.70 -8.22 -19.58
C ARG A 182 26.98 -8.85 -20.13
N ARG A 183 27.01 -10.17 -20.22
CA ARG A 183 27.90 -10.89 -21.14
C ARG A 183 27.32 -10.85 -22.53
#